data_AF-A0A358SK90-F1
#
_entry.id   AF-A0A358SK90-F1
#
_cell.length_a   1.000
_cell.length_b   1.000
_cell.length_c   1.000
_cell.angle_alpha   90.00
_cell.angle_beta   90.00
_cell.angle_gamma   90.00
#
_symmetry.space_group_name_H-M   'P 1'
#
loop_
_entity.id
_entity.type
_entity.pdbx_description
1 polymer ?
#
loop_
_entity_poly.entity_id
_entity_poly.type
_entity_poly.pdbx_seq_one_letter_code
_entity_poly.pdbx_strand_id
1 'polypeptide(L)'
;MPGARTDEGDAAAVPRFGRTSGGGSVAPASATVPAQARARAPGPGRPPVPSAASAPAGPSGTAPSGAAAPSGCTRTAASSAGLDRPAAAAPAPAAACVAPVAPAPAAPSPAESAPAKASPALPDFSGVNAGPAARRLARELGVDLTTLRGSGEKGRITTEDVKTAFRGGSSAGAALPEVPSVDFAKFGPIETVPLSRIKRISGPRLHASWVNVPHVTHFDEADVTDLDAFRKTLDDEAKADKSAPYRVSLLPLVMKASVASLKAFPTFNSALAPAKDALIYRNYWHIGVAVDTSEGLVVAVLKDVDKKGVVELARELGALSAKAREGKLSPTEMQGASFTISSLGGIGGTAFTPIVNAPEVAILGVVRSKMAPVWDGKAFQPRLMLPLCLSYDHRVIDGA
;
A
#
# COMPACT_ATOMS: atom_id res chain seq x y z
N MET A 1 -75.63 4.39 2.19
CA MET A 1 -76.63 3.35 2.50
C MET A 1 -76.12 2.03 1.93
N PRO A 2 -76.16 0.91 2.66
CA PRO A 2 -75.12 0.67 3.67
C PRO A 2 -74.51 -0.76 3.69
N GLY A 3 -73.44 -0.93 4.46
CA GLY A 3 -73.11 -2.18 5.19
C GLY A 3 -71.97 -3.01 4.58
N ALA A 4 -71.04 -3.61 5.36
CA ALA A 4 -70.98 -3.77 6.81
C ALA A 4 -69.54 -3.66 7.37
N ARG A 5 -69.42 -3.54 8.71
CA ARG A 5 -68.17 -3.54 9.50
C ARG A 5 -68.02 -4.86 10.28
N THR A 6 -66.78 -5.20 10.60
CA THR A 6 -66.27 -5.82 11.86
C THR A 6 -64.79 -5.35 11.96
N ASP A 7 -64.29 -4.64 12.96
CA ASP A 7 -64.15 -4.95 14.41
C ASP A 7 -63.49 -6.30 14.69
N GLU A 8 -62.60 -6.50 15.68
CA GLU A 8 -61.71 -5.61 16.46
C GLU A 8 -60.71 -6.54 17.22
N GLY A 9 -59.56 -6.04 17.71
CA GLY A 9 -58.64 -6.77 18.59
C GLY A 9 -57.71 -7.80 17.90
N ASP A 10 -56.58 -8.23 18.50
CA ASP A 10 -56.03 -7.91 19.83
C ASP A 10 -54.48 -7.83 19.78
N ALA A 11 -53.87 -7.06 20.68
CA ALA A 11 -52.45 -6.77 20.71
C ALA A 11 -51.79 -7.26 22.02
N ALA A 12 -51.00 -8.32 21.93
CA ALA A 12 -50.22 -8.89 23.02
C ALA A 12 -48.82 -9.29 22.55
N ALA A 13 -47.77 -9.27 23.37
CA ALA A 13 -47.50 -8.54 24.61
C ALA A 13 -45.97 -8.54 24.82
N VAL A 14 -45.37 -7.41 25.21
CA VAL A 14 -43.91 -7.32 25.41
C VAL A 14 -43.54 -7.63 26.86
N PRO A 15 -42.72 -8.66 27.16
CA PRO A 15 -42.26 -8.90 28.52
C PRO A 15 -41.11 -7.94 28.89
N ARG A 16 -41.38 -7.04 29.85
CA ARG A 16 -40.34 -6.27 30.56
C ARG A 16 -39.85 -7.07 31.77
N PHE A 17 -38.57 -7.43 31.76
CA PHE A 17 -37.73 -7.69 32.94
C PHE A 17 -36.37 -7.03 32.68
N GLY A 18 -35.63 -6.50 33.64
CA GLY A 18 -35.90 -6.26 35.06
C GLY A 18 -34.64 -5.58 35.62
N ARG A 19 -34.76 -4.39 36.21
CA ARG A 19 -33.58 -3.57 36.58
C ARG A 19 -33.10 -3.97 37.98
N THR A 20 -31.92 -4.58 38.09
CA THR A 20 -31.23 -4.79 39.37
C THR A 20 -29.86 -4.14 39.37
N SER A 21 -29.61 -3.35 40.40
CA SER A 21 -28.33 -2.69 40.68
C SER A 21 -27.40 -3.62 41.45
N GLY A 22 -26.13 -3.69 41.07
CA GLY A 22 -25.09 -4.37 41.84
C GLY A 22 -23.70 -4.01 41.32
N GLY A 23 -22.96 -3.18 42.05
CA GLY A 23 -21.57 -2.86 41.73
C GLY A 23 -20.62 -3.96 42.21
N GLY A 24 -19.55 -4.20 41.47
CA GLY A 24 -18.53 -5.20 41.83
C GLY A 24 -17.28 -5.04 40.97
N SER A 25 -16.33 -4.25 41.46
CA SER A 25 -15.00 -4.11 40.87
C SER A 25 -14.06 -5.20 41.41
N VAL A 26 -13.50 -6.04 40.54
CA VAL A 26 -12.28 -6.82 40.83
C VAL A 26 -11.42 -6.90 39.56
N ALA A 27 -10.11 -6.70 39.72
CA ALA A 27 -9.10 -6.67 38.68
C ALA A 27 -8.57 -8.09 38.31
N PRO A 28 -7.69 -8.26 37.30
CA PRO A 28 -7.46 -9.56 36.66
C PRO A 28 -6.51 -10.49 37.42
N ALA A 29 -6.77 -11.79 37.34
CA ALA A 29 -5.89 -12.83 37.87
C ALA A 29 -4.93 -13.36 36.79
N SER A 30 -3.66 -12.95 36.87
CA SER A 30 -2.57 -13.61 36.14
C SER A 30 -2.28 -14.98 36.77
N ALA A 31 -2.28 -16.04 35.95
CA ALA A 31 -1.87 -17.38 36.38
C ALA A 31 -0.63 -17.84 35.58
N THR A 32 0.51 -17.84 36.27
CA THR A 32 1.82 -18.21 35.74
C THR A 32 1.92 -19.70 35.41
N VAL A 33 2.52 -20.03 34.25
CA VAL A 33 2.86 -21.41 33.87
C VAL A 33 4.11 -21.89 34.63
N PRO A 34 4.07 -23.02 35.36
CA PRO A 34 5.28 -23.61 35.93
C PRO A 34 6.04 -24.43 34.88
N ALA A 35 7.33 -24.13 34.71
CA ALA A 35 8.24 -24.92 33.89
C ALA A 35 8.89 -26.06 34.71
N GLN A 36 8.87 -27.27 34.17
CA GLN A 36 9.70 -28.44 34.53
C GLN A 36 9.42 -29.56 33.49
N ALA A 37 10.33 -30.44 33.08
CA ALA A 37 11.77 -30.53 33.32
C ALA A 37 12.44 -31.21 32.10
N ARG A 38 13.75 -30.99 31.90
CA ARG A 38 14.53 -31.68 30.86
C ARG A 38 14.79 -33.14 31.27
N ALA A 39 14.48 -34.09 30.39
CA ALA A 39 15.00 -35.46 30.45
C ALA A 39 15.88 -35.74 29.22
N ARG A 40 16.86 -36.65 29.38
CA ARG A 40 18.05 -36.78 28.54
C ARG A 40 17.95 -37.98 27.59
N ALA A 41 18.54 -37.88 26.40
CA ALA A 41 18.55 -38.93 25.38
C ALA A 41 19.24 -40.24 25.85
N PRO A 42 19.03 -41.35 25.12
CA PRO A 42 20.09 -41.76 24.20
C PRO A 42 19.61 -42.25 22.81
N GLY A 43 20.43 -42.02 21.78
CA GLY A 43 20.50 -42.89 20.58
C GLY A 43 21.63 -43.92 20.75
N PRO A 44 22.14 -44.58 19.68
CA PRO A 44 21.85 -44.40 18.26
C PRO A 44 21.48 -45.72 17.52
N GLY A 45 21.11 -45.64 16.23
CA GLY A 45 20.96 -46.82 15.36
C GLY A 45 20.77 -46.46 13.88
N ARG A 46 21.77 -46.78 13.04
CA ARG A 46 21.73 -46.59 11.58
C ARG A 46 21.81 -47.96 10.87
N PRO A 47 20.85 -48.35 10.03
CA PRO A 47 20.99 -49.49 9.12
C PRO A 47 21.68 -49.10 7.79
N PRO A 48 22.23 -50.06 7.02
CA PRO A 48 23.16 -49.80 5.92
C PRO A 48 22.51 -49.62 4.54
N VAL A 49 23.30 -49.06 3.61
CA VAL A 49 23.04 -49.02 2.16
C VAL A 49 23.69 -50.23 1.46
N PRO A 50 23.00 -50.91 0.51
CA PRO A 50 23.62 -51.90 -0.36
C PRO A 50 24.22 -51.31 -1.65
N SER A 51 25.19 -52.03 -2.22
CA SER A 51 26.06 -51.61 -3.34
C SER A 51 25.46 -51.84 -4.73
N ALA A 52 26.03 -51.16 -5.73
CA ALA A 52 25.76 -51.38 -7.15
C ALA A 52 26.54 -52.57 -7.76
N ALA A 53 25.94 -53.17 -8.79
CA ALA A 53 26.49 -54.01 -9.86
C ALA A 53 25.35 -54.20 -10.90
N SER A 54 25.53 -54.44 -12.20
CA SER A 54 26.67 -54.35 -13.13
C SER A 54 26.12 -54.44 -14.57
N ALA A 55 26.68 -53.72 -15.55
CA ALA A 55 26.33 -53.88 -16.97
C ALA A 55 26.94 -55.16 -17.58
N PRO A 56 26.50 -55.59 -18.79
CA PRO A 56 27.44 -55.50 -19.92
C PRO A 56 26.84 -55.27 -21.34
N ALA A 57 27.73 -54.80 -22.23
CA ALA A 57 27.85 -55.04 -23.69
C ALA A 57 26.81 -54.50 -24.71
N GLY A 58 27.33 -53.85 -25.77
CA GLY A 58 26.66 -53.57 -27.06
C GLY A 58 26.92 -54.69 -28.11
N PRO A 59 27.07 -54.44 -29.45
CA PRO A 59 27.65 -53.22 -30.04
C PRO A 59 27.10 -52.73 -31.43
N SER A 60 27.75 -51.67 -31.97
CA SER A 60 27.97 -51.35 -33.41
C SER A 60 26.84 -50.72 -34.26
N GLY A 61 27.20 -49.75 -35.14
CA GLY A 61 26.27 -49.17 -36.13
C GLY A 61 26.62 -47.79 -36.73
N THR A 62 27.77 -47.67 -37.41
CA THR A 62 28.11 -46.80 -38.57
C THR A 62 27.37 -45.46 -38.87
N ALA A 63 28.15 -44.40 -39.15
CA ALA A 63 27.74 -43.22 -39.94
C ALA A 63 28.66 -43.03 -41.17
N PRO A 64 28.14 -42.57 -42.32
CA PRO A 64 28.54 -41.27 -42.92
C PRO A 64 27.40 -40.58 -43.74
N SER A 65 27.53 -39.39 -44.36
CA SER A 65 28.25 -38.12 -44.08
C SER A 65 27.88 -37.09 -45.19
N GLY A 66 27.92 -35.78 -44.91
CA GLY A 66 27.90 -34.71 -45.94
C GLY A 66 26.96 -33.52 -45.66
N ALA A 67 27.25 -32.25 -45.97
CA ALA A 67 28.48 -31.42 -46.06
C ALA A 67 28.06 -30.07 -46.72
N ALA A 68 28.25 -28.93 -46.04
CA ALA A 68 28.38 -27.60 -46.64
C ALA A 68 28.93 -26.58 -45.62
N ALA A 69 29.99 -25.86 -45.98
CA ALA A 69 30.61 -24.75 -45.21
C ALA A 69 30.47 -23.41 -46.01
N PRO A 70 31.09 -22.24 -45.68
CA PRO A 70 32.50 -22.00 -45.27
C PRO A 70 32.62 -21.33 -43.87
N SER A 71 33.32 -20.20 -43.70
CA SER A 71 34.68 -20.10 -43.09
C SER A 71 34.85 -18.70 -42.43
N GLY A 72 35.90 -18.34 -41.69
CA GLY A 72 37.16 -19.00 -41.30
C GLY A 72 37.66 -18.48 -39.92
N CYS A 73 38.75 -18.93 -39.26
CA CYS A 73 40.14 -19.26 -39.66
C CYS A 73 41.12 -18.10 -39.29
N THR A 74 42.23 -18.25 -38.53
CA THR A 74 42.80 -19.30 -37.64
C THR A 74 43.97 -18.72 -36.77
N ARG A 75 44.49 -19.58 -35.85
CA ARG A 75 45.86 -19.66 -35.22
C ARG A 75 45.97 -19.12 -33.78
N THR A 76 46.80 -19.63 -32.84
CA THR A 76 47.63 -20.86 -32.61
C THR A 76 48.16 -20.79 -31.14
N ALA A 77 48.65 -21.82 -30.42
CA ALA A 77 48.60 -23.30 -30.49
C ALA A 77 49.27 -23.91 -29.21
N ALA A 78 49.03 -25.22 -28.95
CA ALA A 78 49.79 -26.10 -28.03
C ALA A 78 49.70 -25.80 -26.50
N SER A 79 49.94 -26.72 -25.54
CA SER A 79 50.20 -28.17 -25.56
C SER A 79 49.69 -28.82 -24.25
N SER A 80 49.64 -30.15 -24.19
CA SER A 80 49.21 -30.95 -23.03
C SER A 80 50.29 -31.19 -21.97
N ALA A 81 49.92 -31.11 -20.69
CA ALA A 81 50.52 -31.89 -19.59
C ALA A 81 49.49 -32.01 -18.44
N GLY A 82 49.33 -33.21 -17.86
CA GLY A 82 48.48 -33.41 -16.68
C GLY A 82 49.26 -33.31 -15.37
N LEU A 83 48.56 -33.35 -14.23
CA LEU A 83 48.97 -34.04 -13.00
C LEU A 83 47.85 -34.00 -11.95
N ASP A 84 47.93 -34.94 -11.01
CA ASP A 84 46.94 -35.21 -9.96
C ASP A 84 46.65 -34.03 -9.03
N ARG A 85 45.43 -34.00 -8.47
CA ARG A 85 45.04 -33.08 -7.40
C ARG A 85 44.53 -33.85 -6.18
N PRO A 86 45.25 -33.85 -5.05
CA PRO A 86 44.83 -34.56 -3.84
C PRO A 86 43.65 -33.88 -3.16
N ALA A 87 42.84 -34.67 -2.46
CA ALA A 87 41.76 -34.18 -1.60
C ALA A 87 42.31 -33.67 -0.26
N ALA A 88 41.72 -32.60 0.28
CA ALA A 88 42.01 -32.09 1.62
C ALA A 88 40.69 -31.89 2.40
N ALA A 89 40.76 -32.13 3.72
CA ALA A 89 39.61 -32.43 4.56
C ALA A 89 38.88 -31.20 5.14
N ALA A 90 37.63 -31.43 5.59
CA ALA A 90 36.85 -30.47 6.35
C ALA A 90 37.24 -30.44 7.85
N PRO A 91 37.23 -29.27 8.51
CA PRO A 91 37.40 -29.16 9.95
C PRO A 91 36.08 -29.26 10.72
N ALA A 92 36.13 -29.90 11.89
CA ALA A 92 35.05 -30.00 12.89
C ALA A 92 35.11 -28.81 13.88
N PRO A 93 34.04 -28.52 14.66
CA PRO A 93 33.89 -27.26 15.38
C PRO A 93 34.71 -27.19 16.68
N ALA A 94 35.32 -26.03 16.94
CA ALA A 94 36.06 -25.74 18.17
C ALA A 94 35.14 -25.26 19.31
N ALA A 95 35.56 -25.55 20.54
CA ALA A 95 34.79 -25.32 21.77
C ALA A 95 34.73 -23.84 22.21
N ALA A 96 33.76 -23.54 23.07
CA ALA A 96 33.51 -22.20 23.59
C ALA A 96 34.62 -21.70 24.54
N CYS A 97 35.13 -20.50 24.27
CA CYS A 97 35.84 -19.70 25.28
C CYS A 97 34.83 -18.83 26.04
N VAL A 98 34.85 -18.89 27.36
CA VAL A 98 34.07 -18.02 28.25
C VAL A 98 34.86 -16.74 28.49
N ALA A 99 34.34 -15.60 28.03
CA ALA A 99 34.90 -14.29 28.34
C ALA A 99 34.33 -13.75 29.68
N PRO A 100 35.14 -13.09 30.53
CA PRO A 100 34.66 -12.56 31.81
C PRO A 100 33.73 -11.36 31.62
N VAL A 101 32.66 -11.33 32.40
CA VAL A 101 31.68 -10.23 32.42
C VAL A 101 32.28 -8.99 33.07
N ALA A 102 32.39 -7.90 32.32
CA ALA A 102 32.67 -6.57 32.86
C ALA A 102 31.42 -5.99 33.53
N PRO A 103 31.53 -5.25 34.66
CA PRO A 103 30.39 -4.74 35.39
C PRO A 103 29.65 -3.63 34.62
N ALA A 104 28.32 -3.60 34.77
CA ALA A 104 27.45 -2.64 34.11
C ALA A 104 27.68 -1.19 34.61
N PRO A 105 27.67 -0.18 33.71
CA PRO A 105 27.68 1.22 34.12
C PRO A 105 26.43 1.59 34.93
N ALA A 106 26.62 2.32 36.03
CA ALA A 106 25.52 2.77 36.88
C ALA A 106 24.62 3.81 36.17
N ALA A 107 23.32 3.77 36.47
CA ALA A 107 22.38 4.76 35.98
C ALA A 107 22.64 6.14 36.63
N PRO A 108 22.63 7.25 35.86
CA PRO A 108 22.73 8.58 36.44
C PRO A 108 21.43 8.99 37.14
N SER A 109 21.56 9.51 38.36
CA SER A 109 20.48 10.11 39.13
C SER A 109 20.00 11.43 38.48
N PRO A 110 18.75 11.90 38.69
CA PRO A 110 18.18 13.03 37.94
C PRO A 110 18.92 14.34 38.16
N ALA A 111 19.31 14.99 37.05
CA ALA A 111 19.85 16.34 37.08
C ALA A 111 18.73 17.38 37.29
N GLU A 112 18.95 18.16 38.33
CA GLU A 112 18.35 19.45 38.71
C GLU A 112 17.75 20.29 37.57
N SER A 113 16.54 20.81 37.81
CA SER A 113 15.74 21.54 36.81
C SER A 113 16.24 22.97 36.57
N ALA A 114 16.89 23.21 35.43
CA ALA A 114 17.16 24.55 34.92
C ALA A 114 15.85 25.28 34.54
N PRO A 115 15.75 26.60 34.72
CA PRO A 115 14.50 27.34 34.58
C PRO A 115 13.98 27.37 33.14
N ALA A 116 12.65 27.34 33.01
CA ALA A 116 11.97 27.40 31.73
C ALA A 116 12.37 28.66 30.94
N LYS A 117 12.76 28.48 29.67
CA LYS A 117 12.87 29.60 28.72
C LYS A 117 11.50 30.27 28.62
N ALA A 118 11.49 31.58 28.76
CA ALA A 118 10.28 32.39 28.74
C ALA A 118 9.46 32.15 27.46
N SER A 119 8.13 32.16 27.62
CA SER A 119 7.19 32.31 26.52
C SER A 119 7.60 33.49 25.63
N PRO A 120 7.37 33.44 24.31
CA PRO A 120 7.68 34.58 23.44
C PRO A 120 6.97 35.82 23.97
N ALA A 121 7.74 36.90 24.15
CA ALA A 121 7.22 38.16 24.64
C ALA A 121 6.08 38.63 23.74
N LEU A 122 4.97 39.08 24.34
CA LEU A 122 3.85 39.66 23.60
C LEU A 122 4.38 40.80 22.72
N PRO A 123 4.06 40.82 21.40
CA PRO A 123 4.49 41.91 20.54
C PRO A 123 3.97 43.24 21.08
N ASP A 124 4.89 44.16 21.39
CA ASP A 124 4.52 45.48 21.89
C ASP A 124 4.00 46.34 20.74
N PHE A 125 2.68 46.47 20.67
CA PHE A 125 2.01 47.32 19.71
C PHE A 125 1.94 48.79 20.14
N SER A 126 2.62 49.22 21.21
CA SER A 126 2.51 50.57 21.82
C SER A 126 2.48 51.70 20.79
N GLY A 127 3.41 51.73 19.83
CA GLY A 127 3.52 52.74 18.78
C GLY A 127 2.48 52.70 17.63
N VAL A 128 1.62 51.67 17.55
CA VAL A 128 0.68 51.51 16.41
C VAL A 128 -0.63 52.26 16.64
N ASN A 129 -1.12 53.01 15.65
CA ASN A 129 -2.42 53.71 15.73
C ASN A 129 -3.60 52.71 15.64
N ALA A 130 -3.90 52.03 16.75
CA ALA A 130 -4.94 51.00 16.86
C ALA A 130 -5.73 51.15 18.17
N GLY A 131 -7.05 50.96 18.10
CA GLY A 131 -7.91 51.05 19.29
C GLY A 131 -7.69 49.88 20.28
N PRO A 132 -8.03 50.04 21.58
CA PRO A 132 -7.84 48.98 22.58
C PRO A 132 -8.52 47.64 22.23
N ALA A 133 -9.71 47.70 21.63
CA ALA A 133 -10.43 46.51 21.16
C ALA A 133 -9.71 45.78 20.01
N ALA A 134 -9.17 46.52 19.03
CA ALA A 134 -8.39 45.95 17.94
C ALA A 134 -7.07 45.33 18.45
N ARG A 135 -6.40 45.98 19.41
CA ARG A 135 -5.20 45.47 20.08
C ARG A 135 -5.45 44.19 20.89
N ARG A 136 -6.61 44.08 21.54
CA ARG A 136 -7.02 42.84 22.22
C ARG A 136 -7.28 41.73 21.21
N LEU A 137 -8.08 42.00 20.18
CA LEU A 137 -8.44 41.03 19.14
C LEU A 137 -7.21 40.53 18.36
N ALA A 138 -6.25 41.40 18.08
CA ALA A 138 -5.01 41.04 17.42
C ALA A 138 -4.14 40.08 18.24
N ARG A 139 -4.07 40.26 19.57
CA ARG A 139 -3.41 39.30 20.47
C ARG A 139 -4.14 37.97 20.57
N GLU A 140 -5.47 37.98 20.56
CA GLU A 140 -6.30 36.76 20.60
C GLU A 140 -6.23 35.95 19.29
N LEU A 141 -6.04 36.62 18.14
CA LEU A 141 -5.95 36.01 16.82
C LEU A 141 -4.52 35.84 16.27
N GLY A 142 -3.49 36.22 17.04
CA GLY A 142 -2.08 36.13 16.62
C GLY A 142 -1.68 37.03 15.46
N VAL A 143 -2.40 38.14 15.24
CA VAL A 143 -2.20 39.06 14.10
C VAL A 143 -1.25 40.20 14.48
N ASP A 144 -0.18 40.41 13.69
CA ASP A 144 0.75 41.52 13.90
C ASP A 144 0.21 42.85 13.35
N LEU A 145 -0.14 43.76 14.26
CA LEU A 145 -0.65 45.09 13.92
C LEU A 145 0.35 45.99 13.19
N THR A 146 1.66 45.75 13.28
CA THR A 146 2.67 46.56 12.59
C THR A 146 2.62 46.39 11.07
N THR A 147 2.11 45.23 10.61
CA THR A 147 1.96 44.89 9.19
C THR A 147 0.67 45.41 8.55
N LEU A 148 -0.26 45.97 9.35
CA LEU A 148 -1.59 46.33 8.88
C LEU A 148 -1.76 47.83 8.61
N ARG A 149 -2.26 48.15 7.41
CA ARG A 149 -2.76 49.49 7.10
C ARG A 149 -4.20 49.62 7.61
N GLY A 150 -4.42 50.47 8.62
CA GLY A 150 -5.75 50.72 9.17
C GLY A 150 -6.65 51.52 8.22
N SER A 151 -7.92 51.12 8.12
CA SER A 151 -8.94 51.79 7.28
C SER A 151 -9.70 52.92 8.01
N GLY A 152 -9.53 53.04 9.33
CA GLY A 152 -10.18 54.04 10.15
C GLY A 152 -9.59 55.44 10.04
N GLU A 153 -10.28 56.40 10.65
CA GLU A 153 -9.92 57.82 10.62
C GLU A 153 -8.45 58.06 11.05
N LYS A 154 -7.72 58.86 10.25
CA LYS A 154 -6.27 59.10 10.38
C LYS A 154 -5.42 57.81 10.34
N GLY A 155 -5.84 56.80 9.57
CA GLY A 155 -5.13 55.53 9.38
C GLY A 155 -5.21 54.60 10.59
N ARG A 156 -6.25 54.73 11.41
CA ARG A 156 -6.44 53.92 12.62
C ARG A 156 -6.84 52.48 12.25
N ILE A 157 -6.16 51.50 12.83
CA ILE A 157 -6.53 50.08 12.68
C ILE A 157 -7.79 49.79 13.51
N THR A 158 -8.83 49.32 12.82
CA THR A 158 -10.14 48.94 13.36
C THR A 158 -10.20 47.44 13.68
N THR A 159 -11.25 46.99 14.37
CA THR A 159 -11.49 45.55 14.59
C THR A 159 -11.78 44.80 13.30
N GLU A 160 -12.38 45.47 12.30
CA GLU A 160 -12.66 44.85 11.00
C GLU A 160 -11.39 44.70 10.15
N ASP A 161 -10.42 45.61 10.27
CA ASP A 161 -9.10 45.44 9.68
C ASP A 161 -8.40 44.20 10.25
N VAL A 162 -8.46 43.98 11.57
CA VAL A 162 -7.88 42.80 12.22
C VAL A 162 -8.59 41.50 11.82
N LYS A 163 -9.93 41.50 11.72
CA LYS A 163 -10.68 40.34 11.21
C LYS A 163 -10.39 40.07 9.73
N THR A 164 -10.23 41.12 8.92
CA THR A 164 -9.90 41.00 7.49
C THR A 164 -8.47 40.52 7.31
N ALA A 165 -7.54 40.99 8.15
CA ALA A 165 -6.18 40.48 8.22
C ALA A 165 -6.09 39.03 8.71
N PHE A 166 -6.94 38.60 9.64
CA PHE A 166 -7.03 37.19 10.03
C PHE A 166 -7.58 36.33 8.87
N ARG A 167 -8.66 36.77 8.22
CA ARG A 167 -9.28 36.08 7.07
C ARG A 167 -8.39 36.06 5.82
N GLY A 168 -7.66 37.13 5.54
CA GLY A 168 -6.76 37.27 4.39
C GLY A 168 -5.33 36.76 4.66
N GLY A 169 -4.83 36.88 5.89
CA GLY A 169 -3.56 36.30 6.35
C GLY A 169 -3.59 34.78 6.42
N SER A 170 -4.77 34.17 6.55
CA SER A 170 -4.97 32.72 6.33
C SER A 170 -4.80 32.29 4.86
N SER A 171 -4.53 33.22 3.91
CA SER A 171 -4.13 32.86 2.53
C SER A 171 -2.63 32.59 2.37
N ALA A 172 -1.82 32.85 3.41
CA ALA A 172 -0.53 32.18 3.60
C ALA A 172 -0.77 30.74 4.10
N GLY A 173 -1.54 29.96 3.33
CA GLY A 173 -1.63 28.51 3.53
C GLY A 173 -0.22 27.95 3.43
N ALA A 174 0.25 27.29 4.49
CA ALA A 174 1.65 26.98 4.73
C ALA A 174 2.34 26.43 3.47
N ALA A 175 3.08 27.30 2.77
CA ALA A 175 3.82 26.91 1.59
C ALA A 175 4.87 25.88 2.04
N LEU A 176 4.82 24.69 1.45
CA LEU A 176 5.84 23.69 1.70
C LEU A 176 7.21 24.30 1.37
N PRO A 177 8.22 24.15 2.24
CA PRO A 177 9.54 24.72 1.98
C PRO A 177 10.05 24.29 0.60
N GLU A 178 10.35 25.27 -0.26
CA GLU A 178 10.83 24.97 -1.61
C GLU A 178 12.17 24.23 -1.54
N VAL A 179 12.30 23.18 -2.35
CA VAL A 179 13.57 22.45 -2.47
C VAL A 179 14.59 23.38 -3.13
N PRO A 180 15.75 23.66 -2.51
CA PRO A 180 16.73 24.59 -3.06
C PRO A 180 17.18 24.21 -4.47
N SER A 181 17.20 25.19 -5.38
CA SER A 181 17.68 24.98 -6.74
C SER A 181 19.19 24.74 -6.77
N VAL A 182 19.60 23.53 -7.17
CA VAL A 182 21.01 23.17 -7.36
C VAL A 182 21.37 23.25 -8.84
N ASP A 183 22.47 23.93 -9.15
CA ASP A 183 23.07 23.92 -10.48
C ASP A 183 23.91 22.65 -10.66
N PHE A 184 23.33 21.66 -11.36
CA PHE A 184 23.96 20.36 -11.58
C PHE A 184 25.16 20.41 -12.55
N ALA A 185 25.27 21.43 -13.40
CA ALA A 185 26.38 21.53 -14.37
C ALA A 185 27.75 21.71 -13.68
N LYS A 186 27.76 22.17 -12.42
CA LYS A 186 28.97 22.26 -11.58
C LYS A 186 29.59 20.90 -11.24
N PHE A 187 28.85 19.81 -11.39
CA PHE A 187 29.29 18.46 -11.01
C PHE A 187 29.57 17.55 -12.22
N GLY A 188 29.38 18.03 -13.45
CA GLY A 188 29.67 17.29 -14.68
C GLY A 188 28.76 17.67 -15.84
N PRO A 189 28.89 16.99 -17.00
CA PRO A 189 27.98 17.13 -18.12
C PRO A 189 26.54 16.76 -17.73
N ILE A 190 25.57 17.53 -18.19
CA ILE A 190 24.14 17.31 -17.92
C ILE A 190 23.34 17.21 -19.22
N GLU A 191 22.23 16.46 -19.17
CA GLU A 191 21.22 16.39 -20.22
C GLU A 191 19.85 16.77 -19.63
N THR A 192 19.09 17.60 -20.35
CA THR A 192 17.74 18.00 -19.93
C THR A 192 16.70 17.38 -20.86
N VAL A 193 16.01 16.35 -20.40
CA VAL A 193 14.93 15.68 -21.15
C VAL A 193 13.57 16.25 -20.71
N PRO A 194 12.72 16.75 -21.64
CA PRO A 194 11.41 17.28 -21.29
C PRO A 194 10.46 16.17 -20.81
N LEU A 195 9.63 16.50 -19.80
CA LEU A 195 8.61 15.58 -19.30
C LEU A 195 7.53 15.31 -20.37
N SER A 196 7.09 14.03 -20.44
CA SER A 196 5.95 13.62 -21.27
C SER A 196 4.67 14.39 -20.93
N ARG A 197 3.73 14.46 -21.89
CA ARG A 197 2.45 15.14 -21.68
C ARG A 197 1.68 14.54 -20.49
N ILE A 198 1.72 13.22 -20.32
CA ILE A 198 1.05 12.54 -19.19
C ILE A 198 1.70 12.95 -17.87
N LYS A 199 3.04 12.88 -17.74
CA LYS A 199 3.75 13.26 -16.50
C LYS A 199 3.52 14.72 -16.11
N ARG A 200 3.45 15.63 -17.08
CA ARG A 200 3.11 17.05 -16.86
C ARG A 200 1.70 17.27 -16.31
N ILE A 201 0.74 16.41 -16.65
CA ILE A 201 -0.66 16.50 -16.21
C ILE A 201 -0.87 15.74 -14.88
N SER A 202 -0.28 14.55 -14.75
CA SER A 202 -0.45 13.71 -13.55
C SER A 202 0.37 14.18 -12.36
N GLY A 203 1.57 14.76 -12.56
CA GLY A 203 2.45 15.24 -11.50
C GLY A 203 1.75 16.19 -10.51
N PRO A 204 1.14 17.30 -10.97
CA PRO A 204 0.39 18.21 -10.10
C PRO A 204 -0.78 17.55 -9.37
N ARG A 205 -1.49 16.60 -10.01
CA ARG A 205 -2.60 15.84 -9.39
C ARG A 205 -2.10 14.89 -8.30
N LEU A 206 -1.01 14.19 -8.54
CA LEU A 206 -0.38 13.28 -7.57
C LEU A 206 0.16 14.06 -6.37
N HIS A 207 0.85 15.18 -6.60
CA HIS A 207 1.30 16.08 -5.54
C HIS A 207 0.12 16.63 -4.73
N ALA A 208 -0.94 17.10 -5.39
CA ALA A 208 -2.14 17.57 -4.73
C ALA A 208 -2.79 16.49 -3.84
N SER A 209 -2.82 15.23 -4.29
CA SER A 209 -3.29 14.12 -3.45
C SER A 209 -2.38 13.90 -2.24
N TRP A 210 -1.07 13.77 -2.47
CA TRP A 210 -0.06 13.52 -1.43
C TRP A 210 -0.08 14.56 -0.30
N VAL A 211 -0.27 15.84 -0.61
CA VAL A 211 -0.27 16.91 0.40
C VAL A 211 -1.63 17.13 1.06
N ASN A 212 -2.73 16.72 0.42
CA ASN A 212 -4.08 16.91 0.96
C ASN A 212 -4.65 15.67 1.67
N VAL A 213 -4.12 14.47 1.42
CA VAL A 213 -4.64 13.21 1.95
C VAL A 213 -3.62 12.61 2.93
N PRO A 214 -3.92 12.57 4.23
CA PRO A 214 -3.10 11.85 5.20
C PRO A 214 -3.13 10.34 4.91
N HIS A 215 -2.15 9.85 4.15
CA HIS A 215 -2.08 8.45 3.76
C HIS A 215 -1.56 7.57 4.90
N VAL A 216 -2.28 6.49 5.17
CA VAL A 216 -1.76 5.31 5.86
C VAL A 216 -1.82 4.13 4.89
N THR A 217 -0.76 3.32 4.84
CA THR A 217 -0.73 2.07 4.07
C THR A 217 -0.66 0.89 5.03
N HIS A 218 -1.63 -0.03 4.91
CA HIS A 218 -1.60 -1.32 5.57
C HIS A 218 -1.04 -2.38 4.62
N PHE A 219 -0.25 -3.33 5.14
CA PHE A 219 0.38 -4.41 4.38
C PHE A 219 -0.05 -5.76 4.93
N ASP A 220 -0.51 -6.65 4.06
CA ASP A 220 -0.93 -8.01 4.44
C ASP A 220 -0.68 -8.99 3.28
N GLU A 221 -0.81 -10.30 3.51
CA GLU A 221 -0.71 -11.34 2.49
C GLU A 221 -1.96 -12.22 2.44
N ALA A 222 -2.62 -12.28 1.28
CA ALA A 222 -3.76 -13.16 1.05
C ALA A 222 -3.29 -14.51 0.46
N ASP A 223 -3.76 -15.62 1.03
CA ASP A 223 -3.58 -16.94 0.42
C ASP A 223 -4.50 -17.07 -0.81
N VAL A 224 -3.87 -17.19 -1.99
CA VAL A 224 -4.56 -17.31 -3.28
C VAL A 224 -4.28 -18.65 -3.95
N THR A 225 -3.85 -19.68 -3.20
CA THR A 225 -3.49 -21.00 -3.76
C THR A 225 -4.63 -21.62 -4.57
N ASP A 226 -5.80 -21.74 -3.96
CA ASP A 226 -6.96 -22.39 -4.59
C ASP A 226 -7.63 -21.45 -5.61
N LEU A 227 -7.53 -20.13 -5.38
CA LEU A 227 -8.00 -19.10 -6.30
C LEU A 227 -7.20 -19.06 -7.60
N ASP A 228 -5.87 -19.21 -7.55
CA ASP A 228 -5.02 -19.29 -8.75
C ASP A 228 -5.18 -20.64 -9.46
N ALA A 229 -5.45 -21.73 -8.73
CA ALA A 229 -5.82 -23.00 -9.35
C ALA A 229 -7.13 -22.86 -10.16
N PHE A 230 -8.17 -22.26 -9.59
CA PHE A 230 -9.41 -21.95 -10.32
C PHE A 230 -9.20 -20.94 -11.45
N ARG A 231 -8.37 -19.90 -11.26
CA ARG A 231 -7.99 -18.97 -12.32
C ARG A 231 -7.34 -19.69 -13.51
N LYS A 232 -6.49 -20.69 -13.26
CA LYS A 232 -5.84 -21.48 -14.33
C LYS A 232 -6.87 -22.23 -15.17
N THR A 233 -7.90 -22.85 -14.58
CA THR A 233 -8.93 -23.55 -15.38
C THR A 233 -9.66 -22.58 -16.30
N LEU A 234 -10.08 -21.41 -15.78
CA LEU A 234 -10.70 -20.35 -16.59
C LEU A 234 -9.76 -19.80 -17.67
N ASP A 235 -8.47 -19.65 -17.37
CA ASP A 235 -7.46 -19.16 -18.33
C ASP A 235 -7.14 -20.21 -19.40
N ASP A 236 -7.28 -21.51 -19.13
CA ASP A 236 -7.07 -22.60 -20.10
C ASP A 236 -8.32 -22.80 -20.98
N GLU A 237 -9.53 -22.69 -20.42
CA GLU A 237 -10.78 -22.56 -21.19
C GLU A 237 -10.74 -21.36 -22.13
N ALA A 238 -10.25 -20.20 -21.66
CA ALA A 238 -10.08 -18.99 -22.46
C ALA A 238 -9.09 -19.15 -23.63
N LYS A 239 -8.06 -19.99 -23.47
CA LYS A 239 -7.10 -20.34 -24.55
C LYS A 239 -7.69 -21.33 -25.56
N ALA A 240 -8.64 -22.17 -25.15
CA ALA A 240 -9.33 -23.11 -26.02
C ALA A 240 -10.36 -22.41 -26.93
N ASP A 241 -10.97 -21.32 -26.47
CA ASP A 241 -11.85 -20.46 -27.27
C ASP A 241 -11.07 -19.66 -28.32
N LYS A 242 -11.01 -20.20 -29.54
CA LYS A 242 -10.39 -19.54 -30.70
C LYS A 242 -11.19 -18.37 -31.27
N SER A 243 -12.44 -18.13 -30.83
CA SER A 243 -13.31 -17.11 -31.42
C SER A 243 -12.95 -15.69 -30.96
N ALA A 244 -12.45 -15.54 -29.73
CA ALA A 244 -11.99 -14.27 -29.18
C ALA A 244 -10.90 -14.54 -28.12
N PRO A 245 -9.60 -14.43 -28.46
CA PRO A 245 -8.54 -14.74 -27.51
C PRO A 245 -8.50 -13.71 -26.36
N TYR A 246 -8.71 -14.19 -25.14
CA TYR A 246 -8.58 -13.42 -23.91
C TYR A 246 -7.76 -14.22 -22.88
N ARG A 247 -7.33 -13.56 -21.79
CA ARG A 247 -6.63 -14.23 -20.69
C ARG A 247 -7.24 -13.87 -19.35
N VAL A 248 -7.37 -14.85 -18.48
CA VAL A 248 -7.90 -14.69 -17.13
C VAL A 248 -6.71 -14.52 -16.18
N SER A 249 -6.33 -13.26 -15.98
CA SER A 249 -5.37 -12.87 -14.94
C SER A 249 -6.04 -12.91 -13.56
N LEU A 250 -5.26 -12.69 -12.49
CA LEU A 250 -5.79 -12.64 -11.13
C LEU A 250 -6.61 -11.36 -10.89
N LEU A 251 -6.40 -10.30 -11.67
CA LEU A 251 -7.04 -8.99 -11.44
C LEU A 251 -8.57 -9.01 -11.54
N PRO A 252 -9.24 -9.65 -12.51
CA PRO A 252 -10.70 -9.84 -12.51
C PRO A 252 -11.25 -10.47 -11.23
N LEU A 253 -10.53 -11.42 -10.62
CA LEU A 253 -10.93 -12.06 -9.37
C LEU A 253 -10.73 -11.09 -8.19
N VAL A 254 -9.60 -10.37 -8.12
CA VAL A 254 -9.36 -9.31 -7.14
C VAL A 254 -10.37 -8.17 -7.27
N MET A 255 -10.82 -7.84 -8.49
CA MET A 255 -11.88 -6.85 -8.73
C MET A 255 -13.21 -7.30 -8.13
N LYS A 256 -13.64 -8.56 -8.34
CA LYS A 256 -14.86 -9.09 -7.69
C LYS A 256 -14.72 -9.14 -6.16
N ALA A 257 -13.56 -9.54 -5.64
CA ALA A 257 -13.29 -9.53 -4.19
C ALA A 257 -13.34 -8.11 -3.61
N SER A 258 -12.69 -7.14 -4.26
CA SER A 258 -12.73 -5.72 -3.86
C SER A 258 -14.16 -5.19 -3.84
N VAL A 259 -14.98 -5.52 -4.83
CA VAL A 259 -16.40 -5.12 -4.84
C VAL A 259 -17.19 -5.76 -3.70
N ALA A 260 -16.93 -7.02 -3.34
CA ALA A 260 -17.56 -7.66 -2.19
C ALA A 260 -17.17 -6.93 -0.88
N SER A 261 -15.88 -6.63 -0.69
CA SER A 261 -15.38 -5.87 0.45
C SER A 261 -15.95 -4.44 0.49
N LEU A 262 -16.03 -3.74 -0.65
CA LEU A 262 -16.63 -2.39 -0.75
C LEU A 262 -18.14 -2.38 -0.46
N LYS A 263 -18.84 -3.51 -0.62
CA LYS A 263 -20.25 -3.66 -0.22
C LYS A 263 -20.37 -3.94 1.29
N ALA A 264 -19.44 -4.67 1.88
CA ALA A 264 -19.39 -4.91 3.33
C ALA A 264 -18.92 -3.67 4.13
N PHE A 265 -17.99 -2.91 3.58
CA PHE A 265 -17.36 -1.73 4.20
C PHE A 265 -17.59 -0.48 3.33
N PRO A 266 -18.82 0.06 3.28
CA PRO A 266 -19.21 1.11 2.32
C PRO A 266 -18.42 2.42 2.48
N THR A 267 -17.80 2.68 3.63
CA THR A 267 -16.94 3.84 3.87
C THR A 267 -15.75 3.87 2.90
N PHE A 268 -15.18 2.72 2.52
CA PHE A 268 -14.13 2.63 1.49
C PHE A 268 -14.65 2.96 0.07
N ASN A 269 -15.96 2.89 -0.16
CA ASN A 269 -16.61 3.32 -1.40
C ASN A 269 -17.19 4.75 -1.31
N SER A 270 -16.79 5.55 -0.30
CA SER A 270 -17.21 6.94 -0.14
C SER A 270 -16.17 7.93 -0.70
N ALA A 271 -16.53 9.20 -0.82
CA ALA A 271 -15.62 10.32 -1.06
C ALA A 271 -15.86 11.41 -0.02
N LEU A 272 -14.81 12.09 0.46
CA LEU A 272 -14.98 13.23 1.36
C LEU A 272 -15.62 14.40 0.58
N ALA A 273 -16.70 14.99 1.11
CA ALA A 273 -17.37 16.12 0.48
C ALA A 273 -16.42 17.34 0.37
N PRO A 274 -16.60 18.24 -0.62
CA PRO A 274 -15.72 19.39 -0.81
C PRO A 274 -15.59 20.30 0.43
N ALA A 275 -16.64 20.40 1.25
CA ALA A 275 -16.65 21.14 2.52
C ALA A 275 -16.03 20.38 3.70
N LYS A 276 -15.65 19.11 3.52
CA LYS A 276 -14.99 18.22 4.50
C LYS A 276 -15.81 17.92 5.77
N ASP A 277 -17.13 18.08 5.68
CA ASP A 277 -18.13 17.94 6.74
C ASP A 277 -19.00 16.67 6.59
N ALA A 278 -18.99 16.03 5.43
CA ALA A 278 -19.78 14.84 5.12
C ALA A 278 -19.06 13.84 4.20
N LEU A 279 -19.54 12.59 4.18
CA LEU A 279 -19.12 11.56 3.24
C LEU A 279 -20.17 11.36 2.14
N ILE A 280 -19.73 11.35 0.89
CA ILE A 280 -20.53 11.03 -0.28
C ILE A 280 -20.37 9.52 -0.56
N TYR A 281 -21.32 8.72 -0.07
CA TYR A 281 -21.37 7.29 -0.39
C TYR A 281 -21.76 7.07 -1.86
N ARG A 282 -21.02 6.22 -2.56
CA ARG A 282 -21.27 5.90 -3.97
C ARG A 282 -21.95 4.54 -4.06
N ASN A 283 -23.18 4.52 -4.56
CA ASN A 283 -23.97 3.29 -4.74
C ASN A 283 -23.71 2.65 -6.12
N TYR A 284 -22.46 2.71 -6.55
CA TYR A 284 -21.94 2.12 -7.78
C TYR A 284 -20.50 1.66 -7.55
N TRP A 285 -20.11 0.58 -8.22
CA TRP A 285 -18.79 -0.04 -8.06
C TRP A 285 -18.07 0.01 -9.39
N HIS A 286 -17.24 1.03 -9.55
CA HIS A 286 -16.44 1.28 -10.74
C HIS A 286 -14.98 1.17 -10.32
N ILE A 287 -14.24 0.22 -10.89
CA ILE A 287 -12.87 -0.04 -10.45
C ILE A 287 -11.90 0.58 -11.46
N GLY A 288 -11.14 1.56 -11.00
CA GLY A 288 -9.96 2.05 -11.70
C GLY A 288 -8.86 0.99 -11.65
N VAL A 289 -8.20 0.72 -12.77
CA VAL A 289 -7.00 -0.11 -12.83
C VAL A 289 -5.86 0.73 -13.39
N ALA A 290 -4.80 0.88 -12.61
CA ALA A 290 -3.62 1.60 -13.04
C ALA A 290 -2.84 0.76 -14.07
N VAL A 291 -2.65 1.32 -15.27
CA VAL A 291 -1.94 0.71 -16.39
C VAL A 291 -0.68 1.52 -16.67
N ASP A 292 0.47 0.85 -16.61
CA ASP A 292 1.74 1.42 -17.01
C ASP A 292 1.87 1.48 -18.54
N THR A 293 2.40 2.60 -19.05
CA THR A 293 2.57 2.90 -20.48
C THR A 293 3.87 3.67 -20.69
N SER A 294 4.42 3.67 -21.91
CA SER A 294 5.66 4.40 -22.23
C SER A 294 5.60 5.90 -21.90
N GLU A 295 4.42 6.51 -22.01
CA GLU A 295 4.19 7.93 -21.69
C GLU A 295 4.01 8.20 -20.20
N GLY A 296 3.69 7.17 -19.40
CA GLY A 296 3.45 7.23 -17.96
C GLY A 296 2.21 6.44 -17.52
N LEU A 297 1.91 6.51 -16.21
CA LEU A 297 0.79 5.81 -15.60
C LEU A 297 -0.56 6.47 -15.98
N VAL A 298 -1.52 5.65 -16.41
CA VAL A 298 -2.93 6.05 -16.61
C VAL A 298 -3.86 5.10 -15.85
N VAL A 299 -5.07 5.55 -15.51
CA VAL A 299 -6.07 4.72 -14.82
C VAL A 299 -7.24 4.48 -15.76
N ALA A 300 -7.47 3.22 -16.13
CA ALA A 300 -8.61 2.78 -16.93
C ALA A 300 -9.74 2.29 -16.02
N VAL A 301 -10.96 2.75 -16.23
CA VAL A 301 -12.10 2.51 -15.34
C VAL A 301 -13.03 1.45 -15.91
N LEU A 302 -13.06 0.28 -15.27
CA LEU A 302 -14.09 -0.73 -15.51
C LEU A 302 -15.36 -0.31 -14.77
N LYS A 303 -16.46 -0.16 -15.51
CA LYS A 303 -17.76 0.28 -14.94
C LYS A 303 -18.61 -0.92 -14.54
N ASP A 304 -19.48 -0.69 -13.56
CA ASP A 304 -20.45 -1.67 -13.05
C ASP A 304 -19.87 -3.06 -12.73
N VAL A 305 -18.69 -3.09 -12.10
CA VAL A 305 -17.94 -4.31 -11.81
C VAL A 305 -18.71 -5.29 -10.91
N ASP A 306 -19.67 -4.78 -10.15
CA ASP A 306 -20.58 -5.61 -9.38
C ASP A 306 -21.57 -6.43 -10.24
N LYS A 307 -22.01 -5.88 -11.38
CA LYS A 307 -22.96 -6.50 -12.31
C LYS A 307 -22.31 -7.49 -13.30
N LYS A 308 -21.00 -7.40 -13.48
CA LYS A 308 -20.23 -8.14 -14.50
C LYS A 308 -19.64 -9.46 -14.02
N GLY A 309 -19.47 -10.42 -14.94
CA GLY A 309 -18.80 -11.70 -14.69
C GLY A 309 -17.26 -11.63 -14.80
N VAL A 310 -16.55 -12.62 -14.25
CA VAL A 310 -15.06 -12.67 -14.28
C VAL A 310 -14.52 -12.69 -15.73
N VAL A 311 -15.15 -13.46 -16.62
CA VAL A 311 -14.79 -13.56 -18.05
C VAL A 311 -15.01 -12.24 -18.79
N GLU A 312 -16.13 -11.56 -18.54
CA GLU A 312 -16.44 -10.25 -19.12
C GLU A 312 -15.42 -9.20 -18.68
N LEU A 313 -15.14 -9.13 -17.37
CA LEU A 313 -14.13 -8.24 -16.79
C LEU A 313 -12.72 -8.54 -17.33
N ALA A 314 -12.39 -9.81 -17.61
CA ALA A 314 -11.11 -10.18 -18.22
C ALA A 314 -10.99 -9.65 -19.67
N ARG A 315 -12.07 -9.76 -20.47
CA ARG A 315 -12.12 -9.22 -21.84
C ARG A 315 -12.07 -7.69 -21.85
N GLU A 316 -12.85 -7.03 -21.00
CA GLU A 316 -12.88 -5.56 -20.86
C GLU A 316 -11.54 -5.01 -20.36
N LEU A 317 -10.94 -5.61 -19.34
CA LEU A 317 -9.62 -5.23 -18.83
C LEU A 317 -8.55 -5.36 -19.93
N GLY A 318 -8.59 -6.44 -20.72
CA GLY A 318 -7.68 -6.64 -21.86
C GLY A 318 -7.80 -5.52 -22.89
N ALA A 319 -9.02 -5.22 -23.32
CA ALA A 319 -9.30 -4.17 -24.30
C ALA A 319 -8.91 -2.77 -23.80
N LEU A 320 -9.28 -2.41 -22.57
CA LEU A 320 -8.91 -1.13 -21.95
C LEU A 320 -7.39 -1.01 -21.75
N SER A 321 -6.72 -2.09 -21.34
CA SER A 321 -5.24 -2.09 -21.19
C SER A 321 -4.51 -1.94 -22.52
N ALA A 322 -5.06 -2.47 -23.62
CA ALA A 322 -4.52 -2.25 -24.96
C ALA A 322 -4.69 -0.77 -25.38
N LYS A 323 -5.92 -0.23 -25.29
CA LYS A 323 -6.19 1.19 -25.56
C LYS A 323 -5.31 2.14 -24.75
N ALA A 324 -5.08 1.84 -23.47
CA ALA A 324 -4.21 2.61 -22.59
C ALA A 324 -2.77 2.67 -23.10
N ARG A 325 -2.17 1.51 -23.43
CA ARG A 325 -0.80 1.43 -23.97
C ARG A 325 -0.67 2.06 -25.36
N GLU A 326 -1.72 2.04 -26.16
CA GLU A 326 -1.81 2.71 -27.46
C GLU A 326 -2.10 4.22 -27.36
N GLY A 327 -2.33 4.77 -26.17
CA GLY A 327 -2.69 6.19 -25.97
C GLY A 327 -4.11 6.56 -26.45
N LYS A 328 -4.98 5.56 -26.69
CA LYS A 328 -6.33 5.71 -27.26
C LYS A 328 -7.46 5.65 -26.22
N LEU A 329 -7.13 5.68 -24.93
CA LEU A 329 -8.11 5.63 -23.84
C LEU A 329 -8.90 6.95 -23.80
N SER A 330 -10.23 6.87 -23.90
CA SER A 330 -11.09 8.07 -23.92
C SER A 330 -11.23 8.70 -22.52
N PRO A 331 -11.55 10.01 -22.41
CA PRO A 331 -11.81 10.64 -21.11
C PRO A 331 -12.88 9.92 -20.28
N THR A 332 -13.91 9.39 -20.94
CA THR A 332 -15.01 8.63 -20.33
C THR A 332 -14.59 7.28 -19.77
N GLU A 333 -13.49 6.69 -20.27
CA GLU A 333 -12.85 5.46 -19.77
C GLU A 333 -11.80 5.75 -18.67
N MET A 334 -11.54 7.02 -18.35
CA MET A 334 -10.61 7.47 -17.28
C MET A 334 -11.33 8.12 -16.08
N GLN A 335 -12.66 8.07 -16.04
CA GLN A 335 -13.48 8.81 -15.07
C GLN A 335 -14.55 7.95 -14.41
N GLY A 336 -14.94 8.34 -13.20
CA GLY A 336 -16.03 7.71 -12.44
C GLY A 336 -15.62 6.52 -11.56
N ALA A 337 -14.33 6.20 -11.44
CA ALA A 337 -13.86 5.19 -10.50
C ALA A 337 -14.33 5.50 -9.07
N SER A 338 -14.81 4.47 -8.37
CA SER A 338 -15.10 4.52 -6.95
C SER A 338 -13.91 4.04 -6.11
N PHE A 339 -13.10 3.13 -6.66
CA PHE A 339 -11.93 2.57 -6.01
C PHE A 339 -10.88 2.19 -7.07
N THR A 340 -9.59 2.31 -6.75
CA THR A 340 -8.50 1.99 -7.68
C THR A 340 -7.70 0.77 -7.23
N ILE A 341 -7.28 -0.05 -8.19
CA ILE A 341 -6.28 -1.11 -8.02
C ILE A 341 -5.03 -0.74 -8.81
N SER A 342 -3.87 -0.76 -8.17
CA SER A 342 -2.56 -0.65 -8.81
C SER A 342 -1.81 -1.98 -8.72
N SER A 343 -1.39 -2.53 -9.85
CA SER A 343 -0.81 -3.87 -9.91
C SER A 343 0.65 -3.83 -10.37
N LEU A 344 1.56 -4.24 -9.50
CA LEU A 344 3.00 -4.39 -9.78
C LEU A 344 3.41 -5.86 -9.99
N GLY A 345 2.46 -6.80 -10.08
CA GLY A 345 2.75 -8.24 -10.15
C GLY A 345 3.70 -8.66 -11.28
N GLY A 346 3.66 -7.96 -12.42
CA GLY A 346 4.61 -8.14 -13.51
C GLY A 346 6.03 -7.66 -13.17
N ILE A 347 6.16 -6.52 -12.50
CA ILE A 347 7.44 -5.88 -12.14
C ILE A 347 8.12 -6.63 -10.99
N GLY A 348 7.36 -7.00 -9.95
CA GLY A 348 7.86 -7.66 -8.74
C GLY A 348 7.78 -6.78 -7.51
N GLY A 349 8.68 -7.02 -6.55
CA GLY A 349 8.63 -6.44 -5.20
C GLY A 349 7.82 -7.29 -4.22
N THR A 350 7.84 -6.90 -2.95
CA THR A 350 7.08 -7.52 -1.85
C THR A 350 5.98 -6.62 -1.29
N ALA A 351 6.19 -5.30 -1.32
CA ALA A 351 5.27 -4.29 -0.82
C ALA A 351 5.54 -2.94 -1.52
N PHE A 352 4.54 -2.06 -1.57
CA PHE A 352 4.70 -0.65 -1.98
C PHE A 352 3.57 0.22 -1.41
N THR A 353 3.78 1.53 -1.34
CA THR A 353 2.80 2.51 -0.83
C THR A 353 2.09 3.24 -1.99
N PRO A 354 0.97 2.72 -2.53
CA PRO A 354 0.24 3.42 -3.58
C PRO A 354 -0.33 4.76 -3.07
N ILE A 355 -0.21 5.82 -3.87
CA ILE A 355 -0.83 7.13 -3.60
C ILE A 355 -2.31 7.05 -3.96
N VAL A 356 -3.20 7.45 -3.06
CA VAL A 356 -4.66 7.40 -3.31
C VAL A 356 -5.03 8.35 -4.45
N ASN A 357 -5.90 7.92 -5.36
CA ASN A 357 -6.41 8.76 -6.45
C ASN A 357 -7.60 9.61 -5.98
N ALA A 358 -7.34 10.69 -5.24
CA ALA A 358 -8.38 11.62 -4.79
C ALA A 358 -9.30 12.05 -5.97
N PRO A 359 -10.63 12.11 -5.78
CA PRO A 359 -11.37 12.06 -4.51
C PRO A 359 -11.77 10.65 -4.02
N GLU A 360 -11.20 9.58 -4.55
CA GLU A 360 -11.32 8.26 -3.93
C GLU A 360 -10.64 8.27 -2.55
N VAL A 361 -11.14 7.44 -1.62
CA VAL A 361 -10.62 7.38 -0.23
C VAL A 361 -9.58 6.27 -0.02
N ALA A 362 -9.45 5.33 -0.97
CA ALA A 362 -8.51 4.22 -0.86
C ALA A 362 -8.06 3.68 -2.23
N ILE A 363 -6.91 3.01 -2.23
CA ILE A 363 -6.30 2.34 -3.39
C ILE A 363 -5.63 1.03 -2.95
N LEU A 364 -5.88 -0.05 -3.68
CA LEU A 364 -5.27 -1.36 -3.42
C LEU A 364 -4.04 -1.57 -4.30
N GLY A 365 -2.87 -1.67 -3.68
CA GLY A 365 -1.67 -2.21 -4.27
C GLY A 365 -1.69 -3.74 -4.29
N VAL A 366 -1.35 -4.34 -5.42
CA VAL A 366 -1.25 -5.79 -5.60
C VAL A 366 0.12 -6.13 -6.16
N VAL A 367 0.90 -6.94 -5.45
CA VAL A 367 2.29 -7.27 -5.79
C VAL A 367 2.41 -8.69 -6.35
N ARG A 368 3.63 -9.16 -6.65
CA ARG A 368 3.84 -10.50 -7.22
C ARG A 368 3.61 -11.57 -6.15
N SER A 369 2.72 -12.52 -6.44
CA SER A 369 2.53 -13.69 -5.58
C SER A 369 3.80 -14.55 -5.48
N LYS A 370 4.04 -15.12 -4.30
CA LYS A 370 5.18 -15.99 -4.00
C LYS A 370 4.68 -17.29 -3.37
N MET A 371 5.35 -18.42 -3.62
CA MET A 371 5.14 -19.62 -2.84
C MET A 371 5.84 -19.45 -1.49
N ALA A 372 5.13 -19.62 -0.38
CA ALA A 372 5.64 -19.44 0.97
C ALA A 372 5.23 -20.60 1.90
N PRO A 373 6.06 -20.96 2.90
CA PRO A 373 5.68 -21.90 3.94
C PRO A 373 4.77 -21.19 4.98
N VAL A 374 3.48 -21.52 4.99
CA VAL A 374 2.50 -21.01 5.95
C VAL A 374 2.25 -22.06 7.01
N TRP A 375 2.29 -21.68 8.29
CA TRP A 375 2.00 -22.59 9.40
C TRP A 375 0.49 -22.75 9.59
N ASP A 376 -0.04 -23.97 9.43
CA ASP A 376 -1.48 -24.27 9.56
C ASP A 376 -1.93 -24.61 11.01
N GLY A 377 -1.02 -24.50 11.98
CA GLY A 377 -1.21 -24.95 13.36
C GLY A 377 -0.54 -26.30 13.68
N LYS A 378 -0.15 -27.09 12.66
CA LYS A 378 0.43 -28.44 12.80
C LYS A 378 1.64 -28.69 11.91
N ALA A 379 1.66 -28.11 10.71
CA ALA A 379 2.71 -28.25 9.71
C ALA A 379 2.89 -26.96 8.89
N PHE A 380 4.03 -26.84 8.21
CA PHE A 380 4.22 -25.82 7.18
C PHE A 380 3.66 -26.31 5.84
N GLN A 381 2.66 -25.60 5.33
CA GLN A 381 2.05 -25.86 4.02
C GLN A 381 2.64 -24.91 2.97
N PRO A 382 2.98 -25.39 1.76
CA PRO A 382 3.34 -24.51 0.65
C PRO A 382 2.07 -23.83 0.12
N ARG A 383 1.94 -22.52 0.34
CA ARG A 383 0.80 -21.71 -0.11
C ARG A 383 1.25 -20.54 -0.97
N LEU A 384 0.47 -20.23 -2.01
CA LEU A 384 0.71 -19.11 -2.91
C LEU A 384 0.16 -17.84 -2.26
N MET A 385 1.05 -17.08 -1.62
CA MET A 385 0.70 -15.84 -0.92
C MET A 385 0.80 -14.65 -1.88
N LEU A 386 -0.25 -13.83 -1.90
CA LEU A 386 -0.35 -12.57 -2.64
C LEU A 386 -0.19 -11.39 -1.68
N PRO A 387 0.91 -10.64 -1.74
CA PRO A 387 1.05 -9.41 -0.97
C PRO A 387 0.07 -8.33 -1.47
N LEU A 388 -0.62 -7.71 -0.51
CA LEU A 388 -1.60 -6.65 -0.69
C LEU A 388 -1.14 -5.41 0.10
N CYS A 389 -1.36 -4.22 -0.47
CA CYS A 389 -0.96 -2.95 0.13
C CYS A 389 -2.11 -1.95 0.03
N LEU A 390 -2.93 -1.83 1.07
CA LEU A 390 -4.09 -0.94 1.06
C LEU A 390 -3.70 0.43 1.61
N SER A 391 -3.63 1.45 0.75
CA SER A 391 -3.50 2.85 1.17
C SER A 391 -4.87 3.51 1.28
N TYR A 392 -5.09 4.32 2.31
CA TYR A 392 -6.35 5.04 2.54
C TYR A 392 -6.16 6.44 3.13
N ASP A 393 -7.20 7.26 3.01
CA ASP A 393 -7.34 8.58 3.63
C ASP A 393 -7.71 8.43 5.11
N HIS A 394 -6.76 8.71 6.00
CA HIS A 394 -6.92 8.53 7.45
C HIS A 394 -7.81 9.60 8.11
N ARG A 395 -8.47 10.47 7.33
CA ARG A 395 -9.58 11.33 7.79
C ARG A 395 -10.96 10.67 7.64
N VAL A 396 -11.02 9.57 6.88
CA VAL A 396 -12.26 8.87 6.52
C VAL A 396 -12.25 7.42 7.00
N ILE A 397 -11.07 6.78 6.99
CA ILE A 397 -10.86 5.42 7.43
C ILE A 397 -9.93 5.46 8.66
N ASP A 398 -10.46 5.04 9.81
CA ASP A 398 -9.66 4.81 11.01
C ASP A 398 -8.85 3.51 10.90
N GLY A 399 -7.83 3.33 11.73
CA GLY A 399 -6.89 2.20 11.62
C GLY A 399 -7.34 0.88 12.26
N ALA A 400 -8.62 0.76 12.65
CA ALA A 400 -9.18 -0.34 13.45
C ALA A 400 -10.29 -1.10 12.72
#